data_AF-A0A7W2Y766-F1
#
_entry.id   AF-A0A7W2Y766-F1
#
_cell.length_a   1.000
_cell.length_b   1.000
_cell.length_c   1.000
_cell.angle_alpha   90.00
_cell.angle_beta   90.00
_cell.angle_gamma   90.00
#
_symmetry.space_group_name_H-M   'P 1'
#
loop_
_entity.id
_entity.type
_entity.pdbx_description
1 polymer ?
#
loop_
_entity_poly.entity_id
_entity_poly.type
_entity_poly.pdbx_seq_one_letter_code
_entity_poly.pdbx_strand_id
1 'polypeptide(L)'
;MDSMNIKKSKLEIVGITLVLLMTILQGFYGIFAYVDPSAFSSIRGTELFSNMDADWVNIYGSRTIFIALIFSYLLYIRHYSILMWGALFGIVMPVTDGILAYQADAPFKVVLKHIITILYLVITFFVLNKLVRKKA
;
A
#
# COMPACT_ATOMS: atom_id res chain seq x y z
N MET A 1 15.87 -10.93 -33.86
CA MET A 1 15.76 -10.52 -32.45
C MET A 1 14.37 -10.93 -32.00
N ASP A 2 14.24 -12.18 -31.56
CA ASP A 2 12.93 -12.75 -31.22
C ASP A 2 12.32 -11.96 -30.07
N SER A 3 11.21 -11.29 -30.35
CA SER A 3 10.33 -10.76 -29.31
C SER A 3 9.71 -11.96 -28.61
N MET A 4 10.46 -12.51 -27.66
CA MET A 4 10.06 -13.66 -26.87
C MET A 4 8.89 -13.23 -26.00
N ASN A 5 7.68 -13.36 -26.54
CA ASN A 5 6.43 -13.05 -25.89
C ASN A 5 6.15 -14.17 -24.87
N ILE A 6 6.88 -14.15 -23.75
CA ILE A 6 6.65 -15.07 -22.64
C ILE A 6 5.27 -14.73 -22.07
N LYS A 7 4.26 -15.52 -22.48
CA LYS A 7 2.88 -15.36 -22.04
C LYS A 7 2.85 -15.49 -20.51
N LYS A 8 2.49 -14.39 -19.83
CA LYS A 8 2.39 -14.37 -18.36
C LYS A 8 1.35 -15.38 -17.90
N SER A 9 1.64 -16.10 -16.83
CA SER A 9 0.65 -17.02 -16.25
C SER A 9 -0.51 -16.24 -15.62
N LYS A 10 -1.70 -16.83 -15.53
CA LYS A 10 -2.85 -16.20 -14.84
C LYS A 10 -2.50 -15.76 -13.41
N LEU A 11 -1.70 -16.57 -12.69
CA LEU A 11 -1.22 -16.27 -11.35
C LEU A 11 -0.30 -15.04 -11.30
N GLU A 12 0.62 -14.94 -12.28
CA GLU A 12 1.52 -13.78 -12.39
C GLU A 12 0.74 -12.50 -12.71
N ILE A 13 -0.26 -12.58 -13.57
CA ILE A 13 -1.15 -11.44 -13.87
C ILE A 13 -1.85 -10.98 -12.59
N VAL A 14 -2.45 -11.90 -11.82
CA VAL A 14 -3.11 -11.56 -10.55
C VAL A 14 -2.13 -10.91 -9.57
N GLY A 15 -0.94 -11.49 -9.39
CA GLY A 15 0.09 -10.93 -8.51
C GLY A 15 0.53 -9.52 -8.93
N ILE A 16 0.74 -9.31 -10.23
CA ILE A 16 1.06 -7.98 -10.77
C ILE A 16 -0.07 -6.99 -10.51
N THR A 17 -1.31 -7.38 -10.80
CA THR A 17 -2.48 -6.52 -10.61
C THR A 17 -2.65 -6.12 -9.15
N LEU A 18 -2.47 -7.05 -8.21
CA LEU A 18 -2.60 -6.76 -6.78
C LEU A 18 -1.55 -5.73 -6.33
N VAL A 19 -0.28 -5.94 -6.69
CA VAL A 19 0.78 -4.99 -6.34
C VAL A 19 0.53 -3.63 -7.01
N LEU A 20 0.17 -3.61 -8.30
CA LEU A 20 -0.07 -2.38 -9.05
C LEU A 20 -1.21 -1.54 -8.46
N LEU A 21 -2.33 -2.17 -8.11
CA LEU A 21 -3.46 -1.48 -7.50
C LEU A 21 -3.05 -0.84 -6.17
N MET A 22 -2.29 -1.56 -5.35
CA MET A 22 -1.78 -1.03 -4.09
C MET A 22 -0.79 0.12 -4.30
N THR A 23 0.14 0.02 -5.26
CA THR A 23 1.10 1.11 -5.51
C THR A 23 0.45 2.38 -6.05
N ILE A 24 -0.56 2.25 -6.92
CA ILE A 24 -1.34 3.38 -7.40
C ILE A 24 -2.09 4.03 -6.24
N LEU A 25 -2.74 3.23 -5.37
CA LEU A 25 -3.46 3.74 -4.21
C LEU A 25 -2.53 4.49 -3.24
N GLN A 26 -1.35 3.93 -2.97
CA GLN A 26 -0.32 4.56 -2.14
C GLN A 26 0.18 5.86 -2.78
N GLY A 27 0.46 5.87 -4.08
CA GLY A 27 0.86 7.07 -4.80
C GLY A 27 -0.19 8.19 -4.71
N PHE A 28 -1.47 7.84 -4.90
CA PHE A 28 -2.58 8.78 -4.74
C PHE A 28 -2.63 9.38 -3.34
N TYR A 29 -2.65 8.54 -2.29
CA TYR A 29 -2.72 9.03 -0.91
C TYR A 29 -1.47 9.78 -0.47
N GLY A 30 -0.31 9.38 -0.98
CA GLY A 30 0.95 10.06 -0.71
C GLY A 30 0.96 11.48 -1.29
N ILE A 31 0.49 11.66 -2.52
CA ILE A 31 0.32 12.99 -3.13
C ILE A 31 -0.77 13.77 -2.41
N PHE A 32 -1.91 13.14 -2.10
CA PHE A 32 -3.03 13.80 -1.42
C PHE A 32 -2.61 14.38 -0.06
N ALA A 33 -1.79 13.66 0.70
CA ALA A 33 -1.23 14.13 1.97
C ALA A 33 -0.42 15.43 1.84
N TYR A 34 0.22 15.69 0.69
CA TYR A 34 0.94 16.95 0.44
C TYR A 34 0.04 18.07 -0.11
N VAL A 35 -0.96 17.72 -0.91
CA VAL A 35 -1.86 18.70 -1.55
C VAL A 35 -2.83 19.30 -0.54
N ASP A 36 -3.42 18.47 0.32
CA ASP A 36 -4.36 18.90 1.35
C ASP A 36 -4.19 18.04 2.62
N PRO A 37 -3.20 18.38 3.48
CA PRO A 37 -2.92 17.64 4.70
C PRO A 37 -4.12 17.51 5.64
N SER A 38 -4.92 18.57 5.75
CA SER A 38 -6.08 18.62 6.63
C SER A 38 -7.19 17.68 6.13
N ALA A 39 -7.56 17.77 4.85
CA ALA A 39 -8.56 16.86 4.28
C ALA A 39 -8.11 15.39 4.30
N PHE A 40 -6.81 15.14 4.05
CA PHE A 40 -6.24 13.81 4.18
C PHE A 40 -6.43 13.26 5.61
N SER A 41 -6.08 14.05 6.63
CA SER A 41 -6.19 13.66 8.05
C SER A 41 -7.63 13.28 8.45
N SER A 42 -8.62 14.06 8.02
CA SER A 42 -10.04 13.79 8.25
C SER A 42 -10.50 12.48 7.62
N ILE A 43 -10.06 12.17 6.39
CA ILE A 43 -10.44 10.91 5.73
C ILE A 43 -9.79 9.69 6.39
N ARG A 44 -8.63 9.86 7.04
CA ARG A 44 -7.95 8.84 7.84
C ARG A 44 -8.47 8.73 9.27
N GLY A 45 -9.39 9.61 9.69
CA GLY A 45 -10.01 9.57 11.02
C GLY A 45 -9.07 10.00 12.16
N THR A 46 -7.98 10.70 11.82
CA THR A 46 -7.02 11.26 12.80
C THR A 46 -6.83 12.73 12.46
N GLU A 47 -7.85 13.53 12.78
CA GLU A 47 -7.88 14.96 12.43
C GLU A 47 -6.74 15.72 13.11
N LEU A 48 -6.21 16.72 12.39
CA LEU A 48 -5.22 17.62 12.95
C LEU A 48 -5.85 18.46 14.06
N PHE A 49 -5.16 18.56 15.21
CA PHE A 49 -5.53 19.48 16.27
C PHE A 49 -5.28 20.93 15.85
N SER A 50 -4.21 21.18 15.08
CA SER A 50 -3.88 22.46 14.48
C SER A 50 -3.36 22.28 13.05
N ASN A 51 -3.59 23.27 12.18
CA ASN A 51 -2.98 23.31 10.85
C ASN A 51 -1.44 23.32 10.90
N MET A 52 -0.86 23.73 12.03
CA MET A 52 0.59 23.68 12.26
C MET A 52 1.13 22.25 12.37
N ASP A 53 0.27 21.26 12.61
CA ASP A 53 0.64 19.84 12.72
C ASP A 53 0.72 19.14 11.34
N ALA A 54 0.52 19.88 10.24
CA ALA A 54 0.53 19.35 8.88
C ALA A 54 1.85 18.64 8.50
N ASP A 55 2.96 18.95 9.17
CA ASP A 55 4.25 18.30 8.95
C ASP A 55 4.19 16.79 9.20
N TRP A 56 3.38 16.33 10.16
CA TRP A 56 3.19 14.90 10.42
C TRP A 56 2.53 14.19 9.23
N VAL A 57 1.58 14.86 8.59
CA VAL A 57 0.88 14.35 7.40
C VAL A 57 1.82 14.35 6.20
N ASN A 58 2.64 15.39 6.04
CA ASN A 58 3.67 15.44 4.99
C ASN A 58 4.72 14.33 5.18
N ILE A 59 5.14 14.05 6.42
CA ILE A 59 6.05 12.94 6.73
C ILE A 59 5.40 11.59 6.40
N TYR A 60 4.10 11.41 6.72
CA TYR A 60 3.35 10.24 6.26
C TYR A 60 3.37 10.15 4.74
N GLY A 61 2.99 11.22 4.04
CA GLY A 61 2.96 11.30 2.58
C GLY A 61 4.30 10.94 1.93
N SER A 62 5.40 11.44 2.47
CA SER A 62 6.76 11.14 1.98
C SER A 62 7.07 9.64 1.99
N ARG A 63 6.77 8.95 3.09
CA ARG A 63 6.99 7.51 3.26
C ARG A 63 6.09 6.72 2.33
N THR A 64 4.83 7.13 2.19
CA THR A 64 3.85 6.51 1.30
C THR A 64 4.29 6.62 -0.17
N ILE A 65 4.78 7.80 -0.61
CA ILE A 65 5.34 7.98 -1.96
C ILE A 65 6.59 7.12 -2.16
N PHE A 66 7.49 7.09 -1.18
CA PHE A 66 8.68 6.24 -1.24
C PHE A 66 8.32 4.76 -1.48
N ILE A 67 7.34 4.24 -0.73
CA ILE A 67 6.84 2.87 -0.90
C ILE A 67 6.19 2.67 -2.28
N ALA A 68 5.39 3.62 -2.73
CA ALA A 68 4.77 3.55 -4.05
C ALA A 68 5.82 3.46 -5.18
N LEU A 69 6.87 4.28 -5.10
CA LEU A 69 7.97 4.30 -6.07
C LEU A 69 8.79 3.00 -6.04
N ILE A 70 9.24 2.57 -4.86
CA ILE A 70 10.08 1.37 -4.76
C ILE A 70 9.32 0.11 -5.18
N PHE A 71 8.04 -0.02 -4.80
CA PHE A 71 7.25 -1.19 -5.21
C PHE A 71 6.89 -1.15 -6.69
N SER A 72 6.65 0.03 -7.27
CA SER A 72 6.44 0.16 -8.71
C SER A 72 7.68 -0.22 -9.50
N TYR A 73 8.87 0.20 -9.03
CA TYR A 73 10.14 -0.21 -9.62
C TYR A 73 10.37 -1.73 -9.50
N LEU A 74 10.21 -2.29 -8.29
CA LEU A 74 10.34 -3.74 -8.06
C LEU A 74 9.35 -4.56 -8.89
N LEU A 75 8.14 -4.05 -9.09
CA LEU A 75 7.13 -4.67 -9.95
C LEU A 75 7.54 -4.61 -11.43
N TYR A 76 8.08 -3.48 -11.88
CA TYR A 76 8.61 -3.30 -13.23
C TYR A 76 9.74 -4.31 -13.54
N ILE A 77 10.72 -4.45 -12.62
CA ILE A 77 11.80 -5.44 -12.74
C ILE A 77 11.39 -6.86 -12.31
N ARG A 78 10.12 -7.07 -11.94
CA ARG A 78 9.53 -8.36 -11.56
C ARG A 78 10.21 -9.08 -10.39
N HIS A 79 10.68 -8.33 -9.40
CA HIS A 79 11.37 -8.88 -8.22
C HIS A 79 10.38 -9.39 -7.14
N TYR A 80 9.62 -10.43 -7.49
CA TYR A 80 8.46 -10.90 -6.71
C TYR A 80 8.76 -11.35 -5.28
N SER A 81 9.98 -11.83 -5.00
CA SER A 81 10.37 -12.23 -3.63
C SER A 81 10.37 -11.03 -2.67
N ILE A 82 10.87 -9.87 -3.11
CA ILE A 82 10.87 -8.66 -2.28
C ILE A 82 9.46 -8.10 -2.16
N LEU A 83 8.68 -8.10 -3.25
CA LEU A 83 7.28 -7.65 -3.21
C LEU A 83 6.42 -8.51 -2.28
N MET A 84 6.69 -9.81 -2.22
CA MET A 84 6.02 -10.74 -1.30
C MET A 84 6.27 -10.32 0.15
N TRP A 85 7.52 -10.24 0.58
CA TRP A 85 7.86 -9.80 1.94
C TRP A 85 7.42 -8.37 2.23
N GLY A 86 7.51 -7.49 1.23
CA GLY A 86 7.00 -6.13 1.30
C GLY A 86 5.50 -6.06 1.59
N ALA A 87 4.69 -6.95 0.99
CA ALA A 87 3.26 -7.03 1.30
C ALA A 87 3.02 -7.47 2.76
N LEU A 88 3.77 -8.46 3.26
CA LEU A 88 3.63 -8.91 4.64
C LEU A 88 4.06 -7.86 5.66
N PHE A 89 5.25 -7.27 5.50
CA PHE A 89 5.75 -6.25 6.42
C PHE A 89 4.98 -4.93 6.30
N GLY A 90 4.43 -4.64 5.12
CA GLY A 90 3.57 -3.49 4.89
C GLY A 90 2.31 -3.47 5.76
N ILE A 91 1.91 -4.59 6.36
CA ILE A 91 0.77 -4.69 7.29
C ILE A 91 0.95 -3.78 8.52
N VAL A 92 2.19 -3.49 8.93
CA VAL A 92 2.47 -2.64 10.10
C VAL A 92 1.78 -1.28 10.00
N MET A 93 1.74 -0.66 8.81
CA MET A 93 1.12 0.64 8.61
C MET A 93 -0.40 0.62 8.82
N PRO A 94 -1.22 -0.16 8.08
CA PRO A 94 -2.66 -0.16 8.29
C PRO A 94 -3.07 -0.70 9.68
N VAL A 95 -2.26 -1.56 10.32
CA VAL A 95 -2.51 -1.93 11.72
C VAL A 95 -2.39 -0.71 12.62
N THR A 96 -1.28 0.01 12.52
CA THR A 96 -1.04 1.22 13.33
C THR A 96 -2.12 2.27 13.05
N ASP A 97 -2.39 2.56 11.78
CA ASP A 97 -3.40 3.54 11.38
C ASP A 97 -4.80 3.15 11.87
N GLY A 98 -5.16 1.86 11.80
CA GLY A 98 -6.45 1.37 12.29
C GLY A 98 -6.61 1.49 13.81
N ILE A 99 -5.53 1.23 14.56
CA ILE A 99 -5.50 1.43 16.02
C ILE A 99 -5.64 2.91 16.36
N LEU A 100 -4.89 3.80 15.69
CA LEU A 100 -4.96 5.23 15.92
C LEU A 100 -6.34 5.80 15.58
N ALA A 101 -6.94 5.39 14.46
CA ALA A 101 -8.29 5.79 14.09
C ALA A 101 -9.33 5.30 15.12
N TYR A 102 -9.18 4.08 15.64
CA TYR A 102 -10.05 3.58 16.70
C TYR A 102 -9.90 4.38 18.01
N GLN A 103 -8.66 4.71 18.41
CA GLN A 103 -8.37 5.52 19.60
C GLN A 103 -8.87 6.96 19.49
N ALA A 104 -8.97 7.49 18.27
CA ALA A 104 -9.52 8.82 17.98
C ALA A 104 -11.06 8.84 17.84
N ASP A 105 -11.74 7.74 18.21
CA ASP A 105 -13.20 7.58 18.06
C ASP A 105 -13.69 7.85 16.62
N ALA A 106 -12.87 7.52 15.62
CA ALA A 106 -13.22 7.71 14.23
C ALA A 106 -14.42 6.84 13.82
N PRO A 107 -15.20 7.25 12.81
CA PRO A 107 -16.30 6.44 12.30
C PRO A 107 -15.82 5.02 11.94
N PHE A 108 -16.59 3.99 12.32
CA PHE A 108 -16.23 2.58 12.10
C PHE A 108 -15.83 2.26 10.64
N LYS A 109 -16.44 2.94 9.66
CA LYS A 109 -16.08 2.82 8.23
C LYS A 109 -14.59 3.11 7.95
N VAL A 110 -13.94 3.94 8.75
CA VAL A 110 -12.50 4.26 8.63
C VAL A 110 -11.67 3.08 9.13
N VAL A 111 -11.93 2.60 10.35
CA VAL A 111 -11.27 1.42 10.94
C VAL A 111 -11.43 0.20 10.02
N LEU A 112 -12.63 0.00 9.46
CA LEU A 112 -12.91 -1.10 8.53
C LEU A 112 -12.03 -1.05 7.26
N LYS A 113 -11.73 0.13 6.72
CA LYS A 113 -10.82 0.26 5.56
C LYS A 113 -9.41 -0.26 5.89
N HIS A 114 -8.94 -0.04 7.11
CA HIS A 114 -7.63 -0.55 7.55
C HIS A 114 -7.64 -2.07 7.69
N ILE A 115 -8.70 -2.65 8.26
CA ILE A 115 -8.89 -4.11 8.32
C ILE A 115 -8.90 -4.71 6.90
N ILE A 116 -9.64 -4.12 5.96
CA ILE A 116 -9.67 -4.56 4.56
C ILE A 116 -8.28 -4.48 3.93
N THR A 117 -7.51 -3.42 4.21
CA THR A 117 -6.15 -3.26 3.70
C THR A 117 -5.21 -4.35 4.25
N ILE A 118 -5.32 -4.70 5.53
CA ILE A 118 -4.56 -5.80 6.13
C ILE A 118 -4.87 -7.12 5.42
N LEU A 119 -6.16 -7.45 5.26
CA LEU A 119 -6.58 -8.66 4.55
C LEU A 119 -6.07 -8.68 3.10
N TYR A 120 -6.13 -7.55 2.41
CA TYR A 120 -5.62 -7.40 1.06
C TYR A 120 -4.11 -7.71 0.97
N LEU A 121 -3.32 -7.20 1.90
CA LEU A 121 -1.87 -7.43 1.95
C LEU A 121 -1.54 -8.89 2.25
N VAL A 122 -2.28 -9.53 3.17
CA VAL A 122 -2.16 -10.97 3.46
C VAL A 122 -2.46 -11.81 2.21
N ILE A 123 -3.55 -11.51 1.50
CA ILE A 123 -3.89 -12.20 0.24
C ILE A 123 -2.77 -11.99 -0.80
N THR A 124 -2.27 -10.76 -0.94
CA THR A 124 -1.18 -10.44 -1.86
C THR A 124 0.09 -11.22 -1.53
N PHE A 125 0.45 -11.34 -0.25
CA PHE A 125 1.57 -12.17 0.20
C PHE A 125 1.41 -13.62 -0.25
N PHE A 126 0.26 -14.25 -0.01
CA PHE A 126 0.05 -15.66 -0.39
C PHE A 126 0.08 -15.89 -1.90
N VAL A 127 -0.49 -14.96 -2.67
CA VAL A 127 -0.43 -15.00 -4.14
C VAL A 127 1.02 -14.92 -4.64
N LEU A 128 1.79 -13.96 -4.12
CA LEU A 128 3.19 -13.78 -4.50
C LEU A 128 4.07 -14.93 -4.01
N ASN A 129 3.84 -15.48 -2.82
CA ASN A 129 4.55 -16.68 -2.33
C ASN A 129 4.34 -17.88 -3.25
N LYS A 130 3.10 -18.11 -3.70
CA LYS A 130 2.81 -19.17 -4.68
C LYS A 130 3.51 -18.91 -6.02
N LEU A 131 3.59 -17.65 -6.45
CA LEU A 131 4.28 -17.26 -7.68
C LEU A 131 5.80 -17.48 -7.57
N VAL A 132 6.42 -17.06 -6.46
CA VAL A 132 7.86 -17.21 -6.20
C VAL A 132 8.23 -18.69 -6.15
N ARG A 133 7.50 -19.51 -5.39
CA ARG A 133 7.73 -20.96 -5.30
C ARG A 133 7.58 -21.71 -6.63
N LYS A 134 6.76 -21.20 -7.55
CA LYS A 134 6.59 -21.80 -8.87
C LYS A 134 7.72 -21.43 -9.85
N LYS A 135 8.43 -20.33 -9.58
CA LYS A 135 9.53 -19.83 -10.42
C LYS A 135 10.92 -20.25 -9.91
N ALA A 136 11.01 -20.69 -8.66
CA ALA A 136 12.20 -21.35 -8.09
C ALA A 136 12.31 -22.78 -8.61
#